data_AF-A0A524MAS6-F1
#
_entry.id   AF-A0A524MAS6-F1
#
_cell.length_a   1.000
_cell.length_b   1.000
_cell.length_c   1.000
_cell.angle_alpha   90.00
_cell.angle_beta   90.00
_cell.angle_gamma   90.00
#
_symmetry.space_group_name_H-M   'P 1'
#
loop_
_entity.id
_entity.type
_entity.pdbx_description
1 polymer ?
#
loop_
_entity_poly.entity_id
_entity_poly.type
_entity_poly.pdbx_seq_one_letter_code
_entity_poly.pdbx_strand_id
1 'polypeptide(L)'
;MAMNVSYKYQVSPEYPHIMWLELQGDGLLHECAILKRDEMGNLFYFSVNALDDIDRRRLAQLLADRNARNFELWDLMSQKTLGNGMNALAYFHQLVKVLTPNGKVLDPRSGVMGMQPTGVINTNPEVEAAKK
;
A
#
# COMPACT_ATOMS: atom_id res chain seq x y z
N MET A 1 16.79 -8.05 -3.74
CA MET A 1 16.39 -8.06 -5.17
C MET A 1 15.49 -6.85 -5.41
N ALA A 2 15.74 -6.05 -6.44
CA ALA A 2 14.79 -5.00 -6.83
C ALA A 2 13.56 -5.69 -7.43
N MET A 3 12.43 -5.61 -6.74
CA MET A 3 11.16 -6.15 -7.26
C MET A 3 10.65 -5.22 -8.36
N ASN A 4 10.40 -5.79 -9.54
CA ASN A 4 9.86 -5.04 -10.67
C ASN A 4 8.36 -4.82 -10.43
N VAL A 5 7.95 -3.56 -10.24
CA VAL A 5 6.54 -3.19 -10.11
C VAL A 5 6.05 -2.59 -11.43
N SER A 6 4.83 -2.91 -11.83
CA SER A 6 4.27 -2.48 -13.11
C SER A 6 3.52 -1.14 -13.04
N TYR A 7 3.28 -0.61 -11.84
CA TYR A 7 2.55 0.64 -11.63
C TYR A 7 3.50 1.83 -11.45
N LYS A 8 3.08 3.02 -11.91
CA LYS A 8 3.81 4.25 -11.65
C LYS A 8 3.61 4.69 -10.21
N TYR A 9 4.66 5.22 -9.61
CA TYR A 9 4.59 5.81 -8.28
C TYR A 9 5.59 6.94 -8.10
N GLN A 10 5.31 7.81 -7.14
CA GLN A 10 6.22 8.84 -6.66
C GLN A 10 6.17 8.91 -5.13
N VAL A 11 7.34 8.90 -4.49
CA VAL A 11 7.44 9.01 -3.03
C VAL A 11 7.38 10.48 -2.63
N SER A 12 6.68 10.80 -1.54
CA SER A 12 6.70 12.16 -0.99
C SER A 12 8.08 12.46 -0.40
N PRO A 13 8.69 13.62 -0.72
CA PRO A 13 9.98 14.00 -0.17
C PRO A 13 9.91 14.35 1.33
N GLU A 14 8.72 14.75 1.82
CA GLU A 14 8.54 15.22 3.19
C GLU A 14 8.17 14.07 4.14
N TYR A 15 7.27 13.19 3.69
CA TYR A 15 6.69 12.11 4.49
C TYR A 15 6.98 10.74 3.83
N PRO A 16 7.83 9.88 4.43
CA PRO A 16 8.24 8.61 3.82
C PRO A 16 7.09 7.62 3.65
N HIS A 17 6.02 7.79 4.44
CA HIS A 17 4.82 6.96 4.40
C HIS A 17 3.77 7.45 3.42
N ILE A 18 4.01 8.56 2.72
CA ILE A 18 3.10 9.08 1.71
C ILE A 18 3.68 8.81 0.34
N MET A 19 2.88 8.16 -0.51
CA MET A 19 3.23 7.89 -1.90
C MET A 19 2.05 8.23 -2.80
N TRP A 20 2.37 8.77 -3.96
CA TRP A 20 1.47 8.98 -5.08
C TRP A 20 1.49 7.72 -5.95
N LEU A 21 0.36 7.02 -6.05
CA LEU A 21 0.23 5.74 -6.75
C LEU A 21 -0.72 5.86 -7.94
N GLU A 22 -0.35 5.29 -9.08
CA GLU A 22 -1.28 5.05 -10.19
C GLU A 22 -2.11 3.80 -9.86
N LEU A 23 -3.40 3.98 -9.57
CA LEU A 23 -4.26 2.89 -9.11
C LEU A 23 -5.13 2.29 -10.20
N GLN A 24 -5.41 3.05 -11.27
CA GLN A 24 -6.40 2.68 -12.30
C GLN A 24 -5.79 2.53 -13.70
N GLY A 25 -4.49 2.81 -13.87
CA GLY A 25 -3.84 2.81 -15.19
C GLY A 25 -4.31 3.93 -16.12
N ASP A 26 -4.90 4.98 -15.55
CA ASP A 26 -5.43 6.17 -16.22
C ASP A 26 -4.41 7.32 -16.29
N GLY A 27 -3.18 7.09 -15.82
CA GLY A 27 -2.14 8.11 -15.73
C GLY A 27 -2.30 9.09 -14.56
N LEU A 28 -3.32 8.93 -13.72
CA LEU A 28 -3.52 9.77 -12.53
C LEU A 28 -2.89 9.13 -11.30
N LEU A 29 -2.14 9.93 -10.55
CA LEU A 29 -1.57 9.51 -9.29
C LEU A 29 -2.46 9.94 -8.13
N HIS A 30 -2.73 9.00 -7.23
CA HIS A 30 -3.51 9.25 -6.02
C HIS A 30 -2.60 9.27 -4.80
N GLU A 31 -2.76 10.29 -3.96
CA GLU A 31 -2.06 10.36 -2.68
C GLU A 31 -2.56 9.26 -1.73
N CYS A 32 -1.61 8.43 -1.31
CA CYS A 32 -1.87 7.25 -0.49
C CYS A 32 -0.91 7.21 0.70
N ALA A 33 -1.45 6.83 1.86
CA ALA A 33 -0.65 6.45 2.99
C ALA A 33 -0.27 4.97 2.85
N ILE A 34 1.02 4.68 2.95
CA ILE A 34 1.60 3.36 2.79
C ILE A 34 1.84 2.77 4.17
N LEU A 35 1.24 1.63 4.44
CA LEU A 35 1.35 0.96 5.73
C LEU A 35 2.60 0.11 5.80
N LYS A 36 2.79 -0.77 4.81
CA LYS A 36 3.82 -1.81 4.76
C LYS A 36 3.92 -2.40 3.35
N ARG A 37 5.07 -3.00 3.04
CA ARG A 37 5.23 -3.96 1.93
C ARG A 37 5.44 -5.36 2.50
N ASP A 38 4.79 -6.36 1.92
CA ASP A 38 5.07 -7.76 2.28
C ASP A 38 6.24 -8.34 1.48
N GLU A 39 6.60 -9.57 1.80
CA GLU A 39 7.67 -10.33 1.13
C GLU A 39 7.34 -10.66 -0.34
N MET A 40 6.06 -10.62 -0.73
CA MET A 40 5.60 -10.85 -2.10
C MET A 40 5.58 -9.55 -2.93
N GLY A 41 5.89 -8.41 -2.31
CA GLY A 41 5.88 -7.09 -2.95
C GLY A 41 4.51 -6.44 -3.01
N ASN A 42 3.51 -6.98 -2.32
CA ASN A 42 2.21 -6.33 -2.16
C ASN A 42 2.34 -5.12 -1.25
N LEU A 43 1.72 -4.02 -1.66
CA LEU A 43 1.72 -2.75 -0.96
C LEU A 43 0.39 -2.55 -0.25
N PHE A 44 0.43 -2.46 1.07
CA PHE A 44 -0.74 -2.15 1.89
C PHE A 44 -0.88 -0.63 1.98
N TYR A 45 -2.01 -0.08 1.58
CA TYR A 45 -2.22 1.36 1.51
C TYR A 45 -3.67 1.76 1.75
N PHE A 46 -3.92 3.03 2.06
CA PHE A 46 -5.24 3.64 1.90
C PHE A 46 -5.10 5.03 1.29
N SER A 47 -6.15 5.52 0.62
CA SER A 47 -6.15 6.85 0.03
C SER A 47 -6.32 7.93 1.10
N VAL A 48 -5.46 8.95 1.09
CA VAL A 48 -5.55 10.07 2.04
C VAL A 48 -6.77 10.94 1.74
N ASN A 49 -7.17 11.05 0.48
CA ASN A 49 -8.34 11.82 0.04
C ASN A 49 -9.69 11.26 0.55
N ALA A 50 -9.71 9.99 0.98
CA ALA A 50 -10.90 9.36 1.54
C ALA A 50 -11.08 9.64 3.06
N LEU A 51 -10.10 10.28 3.69
CA LEU A 51 -10.13 10.59 5.12
C LEU A 51 -10.93 11.86 5.42
N ASP A 52 -11.67 11.83 6.52
CA ASP A 52 -12.25 13.05 7.09
C ASP A 52 -11.18 13.93 7.76
N ASP A 53 -11.57 15.12 8.24
CA ASP A 53 -10.64 16.06 8.88
C ASP A 53 -10.00 15.50 10.17
N ILE A 54 -10.75 14.68 10.91
CA ILE A 54 -10.30 14.12 12.19
C ILE A 54 -9.21 13.08 11.92
N ASP A 55 -9.46 12.20 10.95
CA ASP A 55 -8.56 11.12 10.57
C ASP A 55 -7.32 11.65 9.85
N ARG A 56 -7.45 12.70 9.04
CA ARG A 56 -6.28 13.41 8.48
C ARG A 56 -5.39 13.99 9.58
N ARG A 57 -5.96 14.61 10.62
CA ARG A 57 -5.17 15.12 11.76
C ARG A 57 -4.50 14.00 12.54
N ARG A 58 -5.20 12.88 12.75
CA ARG A 58 -4.64 11.69 13.43
C ARG A 58 -3.46 11.11 12.65
N LEU A 59 -3.61 10.98 11.33
CA LEU A 59 -2.53 10.54 10.45
C LEU A 59 -1.36 11.52 10.48
N ALA A 60 -1.61 12.83 10.33
CA ALA A 60 -0.56 13.84 10.39
C ALA A 60 0.25 13.76 11.70
N GLN A 61 -0.39 13.52 12.84
CA GLN A 61 0.30 13.32 14.11
C GLN A 61 1.16 12.05 14.17
N LEU A 62 0.80 10.99 13.43
CA LEU A 62 1.64 9.80 13.29
C LEU A 62 2.85 10.09 12.41
N LEU A 63 2.63 10.79 11.30
CA LEU A 63 3.69 11.15 10.34
C LEU A 63 4.68 12.16 10.89
N ALA A 64 4.23 13.05 11.78
CA ALA A 64 5.06 14.06 12.45
C ALA A 64 5.89 13.48 13.60
N ASP A 65 5.74 12.20 13.95
CA ASP A 65 6.54 11.59 15.00
C ASP A 65 8.03 11.55 14.58
N ARG A 66 8.93 11.87 15.51
CA ARG A 66 10.38 11.89 15.26
C ARG A 66 10.91 10.54 14.78
N ASN A 67 10.29 9.45 15.23
CA ASN A 67 10.65 8.08 14.89
C ASN A 67 9.90 7.59 13.66
N ALA A 68 8.99 8.38 13.08
CA ALA A 68 8.19 7.94 11.96
C ALA A 68 9.05 7.46 10.79
N ARG A 69 10.22 8.08 10.57
CA ARG A 69 11.14 7.68 9.49
C ARG A 69 11.80 6.32 9.69
N ASN A 70 11.85 5.80 10.92
CA ASN A 70 12.58 4.58 11.27
C ASN A 70 11.71 3.32 11.22
N PHE A 71 10.39 3.48 11.24
CA PHE A 71 9.44 2.38 11.34
C PHE A 71 8.39 2.49 10.24
N GLU A 72 7.88 1.35 9.79
CA GLU A 72 6.74 1.33 8.87
C GLU A 72 5.51 1.95 9.53
N LEU A 73 4.64 2.58 8.74
CA LEU A 73 3.42 3.19 9.28
C LEU A 73 2.54 2.16 9.99
N TRP A 74 2.56 0.90 9.53
CA TRP A 74 1.92 -0.23 10.21
C TRP A 74 2.36 -0.33 11.67
N ASP A 75 3.66 -0.31 11.94
CA ASP A 75 4.21 -0.46 13.28
C ASP A 75 3.90 0.77 14.14
N LEU A 76 4.03 1.98 13.56
CA LEU A 76 3.67 3.23 14.25
C LEU A 76 2.19 3.24 14.66
N MET A 77 1.30 2.79 13.78
CA MET A 77 -0.13 2.69 14.05
C MET A 77 -0.44 1.60 15.09
N SER A 78 0.29 0.49 15.07
CA SER A 78 0.08 -0.62 16.03
C SER A 78 0.39 -0.20 17.48
N GLN A 79 1.26 0.78 17.67
CA GLN A 79 1.68 1.26 19.00
C GLN A 79 0.82 2.40 19.54
N LYS A 80 0.00 3.04 18.70
CA LYS A 80 -0.76 4.24 19.08
C LYS A 80 -2.21 3.92 19.41
N THR A 81 -2.67 4.39 20.57
CA THR A 81 -4.09 4.40 20.93
C THR A 81 -4.68 5.77 20.59
N LEU A 82 -5.80 5.79 19.87
CA LEU A 82 -6.54 6.99 19.51
C LEU A 82 -7.33 7.52 20.71
N GLY A 83 -7.76 8.78 20.65
CA GLY A 83 -8.51 9.43 21.74
C GLY A 83 -9.85 8.76 22.11
N ASN A 84 -10.37 7.89 21.24
CA ASN A 84 -11.57 7.08 21.50
C ASN A 84 -11.24 5.72 22.17
N GLY A 85 -9.99 5.47 22.55
CA GLY A 85 -9.55 4.22 23.19
C GLY A 85 -9.27 3.07 22.22
N MET A 86 -9.49 3.24 20.91
CA MET A 86 -9.16 2.21 19.91
C MET A 86 -7.69 2.28 19.49
N ASN A 87 -7.11 1.14 19.16
CA ASN A 87 -5.81 1.10 18.49
C ASN A 87 -5.88 1.73 17.09
N ALA A 88 -4.89 2.54 16.72
CA ALA A 88 -4.90 3.26 15.45
C ALA A 88 -4.84 2.30 14.26
N LEU A 89 -4.02 1.25 14.32
CA LEU A 89 -3.98 0.25 13.25
C LEU A 89 -5.34 -0.41 13.07
N ALA A 90 -5.97 -0.88 14.15
CA ALA A 90 -7.30 -1.48 14.08
C ALA A 90 -8.35 -0.55 13.49
N TYR A 91 -8.29 0.76 13.82
CA TYR A 91 -9.19 1.76 13.29
C TYR A 91 -8.98 2.03 11.79
N PHE A 92 -7.73 2.21 11.35
CA PHE A 92 -7.42 2.50 9.94
C PHE A 92 -7.46 1.26 9.04
N HIS A 93 -7.36 0.06 9.61
CA HIS A 93 -7.36 -1.19 8.85
C HIS A 93 -8.63 -1.37 7.99
N GLN A 94 -9.75 -0.76 8.37
CA GLN A 94 -10.99 -0.78 7.58
C GLN A 94 -10.86 -0.09 6.20
N LEU A 95 -9.87 0.77 6.03
CA LEU A 95 -9.64 1.54 4.80
C LEU A 95 -8.54 0.91 3.92
N VAL A 96 -7.84 -0.10 4.45
CA VAL A 96 -6.65 -0.66 3.82
C VAL A 96 -7.05 -1.46 2.58
N LYS A 97 -6.36 -1.17 1.49
CA LYS A 97 -6.38 -1.90 0.23
C LYS A 97 -4.99 -2.46 -0.03
N VAL A 98 -4.92 -3.45 -0.91
CA VAL A 98 -3.66 -4.08 -1.29
C VAL A 98 -3.39 -3.80 -2.77
N LEU A 99 -2.24 -3.24 -3.09
CA LEU A 99 -1.77 -3.08 -4.47
C LEU A 99 -0.72 -4.16 -4.74
N THR A 100 -1.02 -5.07 -5.67
CA THR A 100 -0.07 -6.12 -6.07
C THR A 100 1.06 -5.54 -6.94
N PRO A 101 2.21 -6.22 -7.05
CA PRO A 101 3.30 -5.80 -7.94
C PRO A 101 2.86 -5.58 -9.40
N ASN A 102 1.83 -6.31 -9.84
CA ASN A 102 1.24 -6.22 -11.17
C ASN A 102 0.22 -5.09 -11.33
N GLY A 103 0.10 -4.18 -10.35
CA GLY A 103 -0.77 -3.01 -10.43
C GLY A 103 -2.25 -3.29 -10.15
N LYS A 104 -2.63 -4.52 -9.77
CA LYS A 104 -4.01 -4.83 -9.40
C LYS A 104 -4.29 -4.40 -7.96
N VAL A 105 -5.36 -3.64 -7.77
CA VAL A 105 -5.89 -3.27 -6.45
C VAL A 105 -6.84 -4.36 -5.96
N LEU A 106 -6.59 -4.89 -4.77
CA LEU A 106 -7.42 -5.84 -4.06
C LEU A 106 -8.05 -5.15 -2.86
N ASP A 107 -9.33 -5.44 -2.64
CA ASP A 107 -10.10 -4.99 -1.48
C ASP A 107 -10.19 -6.16 -0.49
N PRO A 108 -9.45 -6.13 0.64
CA PRO A 108 -9.46 -7.20 1.62
C PRO A 108 -10.79 -7.19 2.38
N ARG A 109 -11.83 -7.75 1.76
CA ARG A 109 -13.15 -7.90 2.38
C ARG A 109 -13.11 -9.01 3.43
N SER A 110 -13.79 -8.77 4.56
CA SER A 110 -14.06 -9.81 5.56
C SER A 110 -14.74 -11.01 4.89
N GLY A 111 -14.19 -12.21 5.09
CA GLY A 111 -14.72 -13.45 4.51
C GLY A 111 -14.09 -13.91 3.20
N VAL A 112 -13.11 -13.17 2.63
CA VAL A 112 -12.34 -13.62 1.45
C VAL A 112 -10.89 -13.86 1.85
N MET A 113 -10.51 -15.13 2.01
CA MET A 113 -9.14 -15.57 2.30
C MET A 113 -8.59 -16.34 1.10
N GLY A 114 -7.46 -15.88 0.56
CA GLY A 114 -6.75 -16.55 -0.53
C GLY A 114 -7.24 -16.16 -1.92
N MET A 115 -6.68 -15.10 -2.50
CA MET A 115 -6.56 -15.03 -3.95
C MET A 115 -5.18 -15.58 -4.30
N GLN A 116 -5.13 -16.79 -4.88
CA GLN A 116 -3.91 -17.27 -5.50
C GLN A 116 -3.47 -16.26 -6.57
N PRO A 117 -2.16 -16.08 -6.80
CA PRO A 117 -1.69 -15.24 -7.88
C PRO A 117 -2.13 -15.87 -9.20
N THR A 118 -3.26 -15.42 -9.76
CA THR A 118 -3.53 -15.56 -11.19
C THR A 118 -2.63 -14.57 -11.93
N GLY A 119 -1.34 -14.83 -11.85
CA GLY A 119 -0.32 -14.36 -12.77
C GLY A 119 0.41 -15.62 -13.18
N VAL A 120 0.13 -16.09 -14.39
CA VAL A 120 0.89 -17.20 -14.98
C VAL A 120 2.33 -16.69 -15.08
N ILE A 121 3.21 -17.14 -14.19
CA ILE A 121 4.64 -16.95 -14.36
C ILE A 121 4.99 -17.95 -15.44
N ASN A 122 5.10 -17.51 -16.70
CA ASN A 122 5.68 -18.35 -17.75
C ASN A 122 7.15 -18.57 -17.37
N THR A 123 7.44 -19.69 -16.73
CA THR A 123 8.79 -20.14 -16.38
C THR A 123 9.50 -20.86 -17.53
N ASN A 124 9.00 -20.75 -18.76
CA ASN A 124 9.68 -21.24 -19.96
C ASN A 124 10.45 -20.10 -20.66
N PRO A 125 11.78 -20.01 -20.52
CA PRO A 125 12.61 -19.07 -21.27
C PRO A 125 12.95 -19.51 -22.69
N GLU A 126 12.21 -20.43 -23.32
CA GLU A 126 12.48 -20.87 -24.69
C GLU A 126 11.14 -21.20 -25.39
N VAL A 127 10.75 -20.43 -26.41
CA VAL A 127 10.35 -20.85 -27.78
C VAL A 127 9.75 -19.60 -28.48
N GLU A 128 10.58 -18.64 -28.89
CA GLU A 128 10.17 -17.64 -29.90
C GLU A 128 11.32 -17.24 -30.83
N ALA A 129 12.04 -18.23 -31.35
CA ALA A 129 13.00 -18.05 -32.43
C ALA A 129 13.05 -19.29 -33.34
N ALA A 130 11.89 -19.78 -33.79
CA ALA A 130 11.84 -20.78 -34.85
C ALA A 130 10.45 -20.88 -35.50
N LYS A 131 10.01 -19.85 -36.23
CA LYS A 131 9.05 -20.03 -37.32
C LYS A 131 9.39 -19.11 -38.50
N LYS A 132 10.08 -19.73 -39.45
CA LYS A 132 10.16 -19.51 -40.91
C LYS A 132 10.37 -18.10 -41.43
#